data_AF-A0A165LC81-F1
#
_entry.id   AF-A0A165LC81-F1
#
_cell.length_a   1.000
_cell.length_b   1.000
_cell.length_c   1.000
_cell.angle_alpha   90.00
_cell.angle_beta   90.00
_cell.angle_gamma   90.00
#
_symmetry.space_group_name_H-M   'P 1'
#
loop_
_entity.id
_entity.type
_entity.pdbx_description
1 polymer ?
#
loop_
_entity_poly.entity_id
_entity_poly.type
_entity_poly.pdbx_seq_one_letter_code
_entity_poly.pdbx_strand_id
1 'polypeptide(L)'
;DVQSNSGNEFVTVYTDGSCTKPEVSLPQAGAGICWGLECRRNMALRVPGRQTSNRAELFAALIAVSNADPDRPLRLYTDSQNTIRMCCHWAASYAMTGWNCANRDLLIPLVWALKRRRTVTRMEWVKGHSGNALNDEADRLAK
;
A
#
# COMPACT_ATOMS: atom_id res chain seq x y z
N ASP A 1 -1.65 29.36 24.49
CA ASP A 1 -2.27 29.45 23.15
C ASP A 1 -1.33 28.97 22.07
N VAL A 2 -1.62 27.82 21.44
CA VAL A 2 -1.63 27.57 19.97
C VAL A 2 -2.31 26.22 19.79
N GLN A 3 -3.63 26.20 19.62
CA GLN A 3 -4.32 25.05 19.02
C GLN A 3 -4.13 25.16 17.51
N SER A 4 -3.16 24.44 16.97
CA SER A 4 -2.88 24.40 15.54
C SER A 4 -3.88 23.51 14.81
N ASN A 5 -4.67 24.19 13.99
CA ASN A 5 -5.59 23.75 12.95
C ASN A 5 -5.14 22.48 12.19
N SER A 6 -5.58 21.29 12.58
CA SER A 6 -5.10 19.99 12.04
C SER A 6 -6.18 19.17 11.31
N GLY A 7 -7.19 19.84 10.73
CA GLY A 7 -8.20 19.19 9.90
C GLY A 7 -7.75 18.86 8.47
N ASN A 8 -6.61 19.39 8.01
CA ASN A 8 -6.21 19.33 6.59
C ASN A 8 -4.80 18.73 6.34
N GLU A 9 -4.15 18.20 7.38
CA GLU A 9 -2.85 17.57 7.25
C GLU A 9 -3.00 16.09 6.86
N PHE A 10 -2.26 15.67 5.84
CA PHE A 10 -2.26 14.29 5.37
C PHE A 10 -1.65 13.36 6.43
N VAL A 11 -2.39 12.31 6.78
CA VAL A 11 -1.79 11.13 7.40
C VAL A 11 -0.91 10.48 6.33
N THR A 12 0.36 10.27 6.64
CA THR A 12 1.31 9.65 5.71
C THR A 12 1.54 8.19 6.07
N VAL A 13 1.62 7.33 5.06
CA VAL A 13 1.97 5.92 5.18
C VAL A 13 2.88 5.50 4.02
N TYR A 14 3.85 4.65 4.30
CA TYR A 14 4.71 4.00 3.33
C TYR A 14 4.37 2.52 3.29
N THR A 15 4.33 1.94 2.10
CA THR A 15 4.04 0.52 1.90
C THR A 15 5.03 -0.10 0.94
N ASP A 16 5.42 -1.33 1.24
CA ASP A 16 6.31 -2.14 0.39
C ASP A 16 5.86 -3.60 0.40
N GLY A 17 6.12 -4.30 -0.69
CA GLY A 17 5.76 -5.70 -0.91
C GLY A 17 6.94 -6.52 -1.43
N SER A 18 7.50 -7.36 -0.56
CA SER A 18 8.61 -8.23 -0.93
C SER A 18 8.16 -9.64 -1.27
N CYS A 19 8.94 -10.33 -2.09
CA CYS A 19 8.81 -11.77 -2.31
C CYS A 19 10.19 -12.38 -2.46
N THR A 20 10.48 -13.44 -1.70
CA THR A 20 11.73 -14.17 -1.85
C THR A 20 11.82 -14.80 -3.23
N LYS A 21 13.04 -14.82 -3.78
CA LYS A 21 13.30 -15.40 -5.09
C LYS A 21 13.20 -16.93 -5.02
N PRO A 22 12.61 -17.59 -6.03
CA PRO A 22 12.50 -19.05 -6.08
C PRO A 22 13.84 -19.79 -6.00
N GLU A 23 14.92 -19.11 -6.40
CA GLU A 23 16.31 -19.62 -6.42
C GLU A 23 16.86 -19.89 -5.02
N VAL A 24 16.27 -19.29 -3.98
CA VAL A 24 16.76 -19.35 -2.59
C VAL A 24 15.91 -20.30 -1.74
N SER A 25 14.59 -20.30 -1.93
CA SER A 25 13.64 -21.13 -1.19
C SER A 25 12.26 -21.13 -1.86
N LEU A 26 11.29 -21.86 -1.29
CA LEU A 26 9.89 -21.69 -1.66
C LEU A 26 9.52 -20.19 -1.55
N PRO A 27 8.95 -19.58 -2.60
CA PRO A 27 8.64 -18.16 -2.59
C PRO A 27 7.74 -17.79 -1.40
N GLN A 28 8.15 -16.76 -0.66
CA GLN A 28 7.44 -16.20 0.48
C GLN A 28 7.30 -14.71 0.26
N ALA A 29 6.06 -14.24 0.30
CA ALA A 29 5.72 -12.84 0.13
C ALA A 29 5.32 -12.21 1.46
N GLY A 30 5.84 -11.02 1.71
CA GLY A 30 5.55 -10.21 2.89
C GLY A 30 5.18 -8.79 2.50
N ALA A 31 4.40 -8.15 3.36
CA ALA A 31 3.90 -6.80 3.19
C ALA A 31 4.29 -5.95 4.40
N GLY A 32 4.95 -4.82 4.13
CA GLY A 32 5.33 -3.83 5.11
C GLY A 32 4.44 -2.60 5.04
N ILE A 33 3.94 -2.15 6.19
CA ILE A 33 3.16 -0.92 6.33
C ILE A 33 3.83 -0.06 7.41
N CYS A 34 4.34 1.11 7.04
CA CYS A 34 5.06 2.02 7.90
C CYS A 34 4.33 3.38 8.02
N TRP A 35 3.84 3.70 9.22
CA TRP A 35 3.19 4.98 9.54
C TRP A 35 4.17 6.00 10.15
N GLY A 36 5.41 5.59 10.41
CA GLY A 36 6.45 6.39 11.05
C GLY A 36 7.54 5.49 11.64
N LEU A 37 8.73 6.05 11.88
CA LEU A 37 9.78 5.32 12.59
C LEU A 37 9.31 5.01 14.02
N GLU A 38 9.46 3.76 14.46
CA GLU A 38 9.04 3.27 15.78
C GLU A 38 7.52 3.42 16.06
N CYS A 39 6.71 3.64 15.04
CA CYS A 39 5.27 3.76 15.23
C CYS A 39 4.65 2.39 15.54
N ARG A 40 3.90 2.28 16.64
CA ARG A 40 3.18 1.05 17.02
C ARG A 40 2.13 0.58 16.00
N ARG A 41 1.75 1.46 15.07
CA ARG A 41 0.82 1.13 13.97
C ARG A 41 1.52 0.42 12.82
N ASN A 42 2.85 0.33 12.81
CA ASN A 42 3.59 -0.37 11.78
C ASN A 42 3.22 -1.86 11.78
N MET A 43 3.19 -2.46 10.59
CA MET A 43 2.78 -3.85 10.41
C MET A 43 3.73 -4.57 9.46
N ALA A 44 4.07 -5.80 9.81
CA ALA A 44 4.72 -6.79 8.95
C ALA A 44 3.77 -7.99 8.83
N LEU A 45 3.34 -8.31 7.61
CA LEU A 45 2.30 -9.30 7.38
C LEU A 45 2.73 -10.31 6.31
N ARG A 46 2.35 -11.59 6.49
CA ARG A 46 2.44 -12.60 5.43
C ARG A 46 1.32 -12.42 4.42
N VAL A 47 1.68 -12.48 3.14
CA VAL A 47 0.74 -12.25 2.04
C VAL A 47 -0.01 -13.55 1.73
N PRO A 48 -1.35 -13.59 1.84
CA PRO A 48 -2.12 -14.79 1.52
C PRO A 48 -2.18 -15.03 0.01
N GLY A 49 -2.33 -16.27 -0.43
CA GLY A 49 -2.50 -16.62 -1.84
C GLY A 49 -1.17 -16.74 -2.61
N ARG A 50 -1.13 -16.27 -3.87
CA ARG A 50 0.04 -16.46 -4.74
C ARG A 50 1.23 -15.61 -4.28
N GLN A 51 2.35 -16.25 -3.98
CA GLN A 51 3.56 -15.60 -3.47
C GLN A 51 4.29 -14.88 -4.61
N THR A 52 4.02 -13.57 -4.79
CA THR A 52 4.63 -12.70 -5.81
C THR A 52 4.73 -11.27 -5.28
N SER A 53 5.75 -10.51 -5.73
CA SER A 53 5.93 -9.11 -5.31
C SER A 53 4.73 -8.24 -5.67
N ASN A 54 4.21 -8.34 -6.89
CA ASN A 54 3.01 -7.56 -7.30
C ASN A 54 1.79 -7.80 -6.40
N ARG A 55 1.60 -9.02 -5.89
CA ARG A 55 0.52 -9.31 -4.95
C ARG A 55 0.81 -8.73 -3.58
N ALA A 56 2.06 -8.83 -3.13
CA ALA A 56 2.53 -8.26 -1.87
C ALA A 56 2.30 -6.74 -1.82
N GLU A 57 2.66 -6.05 -2.89
CA GLU A 57 2.47 -4.60 -3.04
C GLU A 57 0.99 -4.18 -2.95
N LEU A 58 0.11 -4.88 -3.67
CA LEU A 58 -1.33 -4.62 -3.61
C LEU A 58 -1.90 -4.93 -2.22
N PHE A 59 -1.41 -5.99 -1.57
CA PHE A 59 -1.83 -6.35 -0.23
C PHE A 59 -1.40 -5.29 0.79
N ALA A 60 -0.16 -4.82 0.73
CA ALA A 60 0.34 -3.74 1.59
C ALA A 60 -0.51 -2.47 1.45
N ALA A 61 -0.79 -2.06 0.21
CA ALA A 61 -1.66 -0.91 -0.07
C ALA A 61 -3.09 -1.12 0.46
N LEU A 62 -3.68 -2.30 0.28
CA LEU A 62 -5.01 -2.65 0.81
C LEU A 62 -5.07 -2.52 2.33
N ILE A 63 -4.08 -3.08 3.04
CA ILE A 63 -4.03 -3.03 4.50
C ILE A 63 -3.86 -1.59 4.97
N ALA A 64 -2.94 -0.82 4.36
CA ALA A 64 -2.72 0.58 4.72
C ALA A 64 -3.98 1.44 4.55
N VAL A 65 -4.66 1.32 3.42
CA VAL A 65 -5.90 2.07 3.14
C VAL A 65 -7.04 1.65 4.08
N SER A 66 -7.14 0.36 4.40
CA SER A 66 -8.21 -0.16 5.27
C SER A 66 -8.03 0.23 6.74
N ASN A 67 -6.79 0.43 7.20
CA ASN A 67 -6.46 0.85 8.58
C ASN A 67 -6.27 2.37 8.72
N ALA A 68 -6.31 3.12 7.62
CA ALA A 68 -6.31 4.57 7.65
C ALA A 68 -7.66 5.09 8.13
N ASP A 69 -7.65 6.09 9.01
CA ASP A 69 -8.84 6.85 9.38
C ASP A 69 -9.55 7.37 8.09
N PRO A 70 -10.82 6.99 7.83
CA PRO A 70 -11.51 7.37 6.60
C PRO A 70 -11.90 8.85 6.55
N ASP A 71 -11.85 9.56 7.69
CA ASP A 71 -12.20 10.97 7.85
C ASP A 71 -10.97 11.90 7.74
N ARG A 72 -9.77 11.36 7.51
CA ARG A 72 -8.53 12.14 7.37
C ARG A 72 -7.87 11.95 6.01
N PRO A 73 -7.36 13.02 5.36
CA PRO A 73 -6.62 12.88 4.11
C PRO A 73 -5.46 11.89 4.25
N LEU A 74 -5.29 10.98 3.29
CA LEU A 74 -4.24 9.95 3.32
C LEU A 74 -3.24 10.18 2.19
N ARG A 75 -1.95 10.14 2.51
CA ARG A 75 -0.87 10.08 1.53
C ARG A 75 -0.17 8.74 1.66
N LEU A 76 -0.27 7.92 0.62
CA LEU A 76 0.31 6.60 0.55
C LEU A 76 1.50 6.63 -0.42
N TYR A 77 2.68 6.34 0.11
CA TYR A 77 3.89 6.14 -0.67
C TYR A 77 4.12 4.65 -0.92
N THR A 78 4.41 4.29 -2.16
CA THR A 78 4.79 2.92 -2.57
C THR A 78 5.86 3.01 -3.64
N ASP A 79 6.79 2.07 -3.68
CA ASP A 79 7.77 1.97 -4.76
C ASP A 79 7.23 1.21 -6.00
N SER A 80 6.05 0.60 -5.87
CA SER A 80 5.34 -0.08 -6.93
C SER A 80 4.53 0.87 -7.79
N GLN A 81 5.14 1.29 -8.90
CA GLN A 81 4.41 1.99 -9.97
C GLN A 81 3.23 1.15 -10.50
N ASN A 82 3.34 -0.18 -10.45
CA ASN A 82 2.27 -1.06 -10.90
C ASN A 82 1.03 -0.95 -10.02
N THR A 83 1.20 -0.93 -8.69
CA THR A 83 0.10 -0.70 -7.74
C THR A 83 -0.62 0.63 -8.01
N ILE A 84 0.14 1.71 -8.25
CA ILE A 84 -0.42 3.02 -8.58
C ILE A 84 -1.21 2.95 -9.91
N ARG A 85 -0.63 2.37 -10.96
CA ARG A 85 -1.32 2.24 -12.27
C ARG A 85 -2.59 1.40 -12.18
N MET A 86 -2.54 0.27 -11.46
CA MET A 86 -3.70 -0.59 -11.26
C MET A 86 -4.85 0.14 -10.56
N CYS A 87 -4.56 0.93 -9.52
CA CYS A 87 -5.58 1.66 -8.76
C CYS A 87 -6.08 2.92 -9.49
N CYS A 88 -5.16 3.73 -10.03
CA CYS A 88 -5.48 5.07 -10.52
C CYS A 88 -5.83 5.11 -12.01
N HIS A 89 -5.25 4.24 -12.83
CA HIS A 89 -5.39 4.31 -14.30
C HIS A 89 -6.23 3.17 -14.87
N TRP A 90 -6.07 1.95 -14.36
CA TRP A 90 -6.67 0.76 -14.98
C TRP A 90 -7.93 0.26 -14.28
N ALA A 91 -8.16 0.63 -13.02
CA ALA A 91 -9.32 0.17 -12.24
C ALA A 91 -10.66 0.44 -12.95
N ALA A 92 -10.82 1.60 -13.60
CA ALA A 92 -12.04 1.92 -14.34
C ALA A 92 -12.26 0.98 -15.53
N SER A 93 -11.24 0.76 -16.36
CA SER A 93 -11.29 -0.17 -17.49
C SER A 93 -11.50 -1.63 -17.04
N TYR A 94 -10.89 -2.04 -15.92
CA TYR A 94 -11.12 -3.36 -15.34
C TYR A 94 -12.55 -3.51 -14.83
N ALA A 95 -13.12 -2.49 -14.18
CA ALA A 95 -14.52 -2.54 -13.75
C ALA A 95 -15.49 -2.72 -14.93
N MET A 96 -15.23 -2.06 -16.06
CA MET A 96 -16.03 -2.21 -17.29
C MET A 96 -15.94 -3.60 -17.91
N THR A 97 -14.83 -4.30 -17.72
CA THR A 97 -14.57 -5.63 -18.30
C THR A 97 -14.80 -6.76 -17.30
N GLY A 98 -15.53 -6.52 -16.21
CA GLY A 98 -15.86 -7.53 -15.21
C GLY A 98 -14.66 -7.95 -14.34
N TRP A 99 -13.70 -7.05 -14.15
CA TRP A 99 -12.47 -7.26 -13.38
C TRP A 99 -11.58 -8.39 -13.92
N ASN A 100 -11.46 -8.47 -15.24
CA ASN A 100 -10.57 -9.42 -15.90
C ASN A 100 -9.10 -8.97 -15.77
N CYS A 101 -8.50 -9.21 -14.61
CA CYS A 101 -7.11 -8.86 -14.29
C CYS A 101 -6.52 -9.78 -13.23
N ALA A 102 -5.18 -9.82 -13.14
CA ALA A 102 -4.48 -10.54 -12.09
C ALA A 102 -4.71 -9.88 -10.71
N ASN A 103 -4.68 -10.68 -9.64
CA ASN A 103 -4.87 -10.22 -8.26
C ASN A 103 -6.17 -9.41 -8.04
N ARG A 104 -7.21 -9.67 -8.83
CA ARG A 104 -8.53 -9.00 -8.71
C ARG A 104 -9.11 -9.12 -7.31
N ASP A 105 -8.82 -10.21 -6.61
CA ASP A 105 -9.24 -10.48 -5.24
C ASP A 105 -8.66 -9.48 -4.23
N LEU A 106 -7.53 -8.82 -4.53
CA LEU A 106 -6.98 -7.72 -3.74
C LEU A 106 -7.28 -6.35 -4.35
N LEU A 107 -7.24 -6.23 -5.69
CA LEU A 107 -7.48 -4.96 -6.36
C LEU A 107 -8.90 -4.45 -6.14
N ILE A 108 -9.90 -5.32 -6.25
CA ILE A 108 -11.32 -4.95 -6.05
C ILE A 108 -11.53 -4.36 -4.65
N PRO A 109 -11.21 -5.04 -3.54
CA PRO A 109 -11.40 -4.47 -2.21
C PRO A 109 -10.56 -3.22 -1.96
N LEU A 110 -9.36 -3.10 -2.56
CA LEU A 110 -8.55 -1.88 -2.44
C LEU A 110 -9.24 -0.69 -3.11
N VAL A 111 -9.76 -0.86 -4.34
CA VAL A 111 -10.51 0.18 -5.04
C VAL A 111 -11.77 0.58 -4.25
N TRP A 112 -12.48 -0.40 -3.68
CA TRP A 112 -13.65 -0.11 -2.83
C TRP A 112 -13.25 0.62 -1.53
N ALA A 113 -12.17 0.21 -0.88
CA ALA A 113 -11.66 0.87 0.31
C ALA A 113 -11.31 2.33 0.01
N LEU A 114 -10.60 2.59 -1.09
CA LEU A 114 -10.29 3.95 -1.56
C LEU A 114 -11.56 4.78 -1.81
N LYS A 115 -12.56 4.22 -2.51
CA LYS A 115 -13.83 4.88 -2.82
C LYS A 115 -14.70 5.18 -1.60
N ARG A 116 -14.57 4.40 -0.52
CA ARG A 116 -15.37 4.55 0.71
C ARG A 116 -14.82 5.60 1.67
N ARG A 117 -13.58 6.09 1.46
CA ARG A 117 -13.00 7.16 2.28
C ARG A 117 -13.77 8.46 2.03
N ARG A 118 -13.98 9.23 3.10
CA ARG A 118 -14.71 10.52 3.03
C ARG A 118 -13.80 11.68 2.65
N THR A 119 -12.49 11.46 2.71
CA THR A 119 -11.46 12.42 2.33
C THR A 119 -10.55 11.88 1.23
N VAL A 120 -9.81 12.78 0.59
CA VAL A 120 -8.88 12.46 -0.49
C VAL A 120 -7.79 11.47 -0.05
N THR A 121 -7.44 10.57 -0.97
CA THR A 121 -6.24 9.73 -0.88
C THR A 121 -5.32 10.06 -2.04
N ARG A 122 -4.05 10.34 -1.76
CA ARG A 122 -2.99 10.54 -2.75
C ARG A 122 -2.05 9.35 -2.72
N MET A 123 -1.88 8.69 -3.85
CA MET A 123 -0.87 7.66 -4.03
C MET A 123 0.32 8.27 -4.77
N GLU A 124 1.50 8.19 -4.17
CA GLU A 124 2.72 8.78 -4.70
C GLU A 124 3.79 7.70 -4.83
N TRP A 125 4.49 7.71 -5.96
CA TRP A 125 5.62 6.82 -6.17
C TRP A 125 6.84 7.35 -5.43
N VAL A 126 7.53 6.48 -4.71
CA VAL A 126 8.85 6.75 -4.16
C VAL A 126 9.85 5.79 -4.75
N LYS A 127 11.08 6.24 -4.98
CA LYS A 127 12.13 5.35 -5.48
C LYS A 127 12.54 4.38 -4.36
N GLY A 128 12.44 3.07 -4.60
CA GLY A 128 12.98 2.05 -3.71
C GLY A 128 14.48 2.20 -3.50
N HIS A 129 14.96 1.90 -2.28
CA HIS A 129 16.38 1.98 -1.87
C HIS A 129 17.04 3.34 -2.16
N SER A 130 16.29 4.44 -1.97
CA SER A 130 16.79 5.79 -2.22
C SER A 130 17.29 6.53 -0.97
N GLY A 131 17.36 5.85 0.18
CA GLY A 131 17.72 6.46 1.46
C GLY A 131 16.55 7.17 2.15
N ASN A 132 15.31 6.91 1.73
CA ASN A 132 14.13 7.36 2.45
C ASN A 132 13.88 6.40 3.63
N ALA A 133 14.20 6.85 4.84
CA ALA A 133 14.13 6.03 6.05
C ALA A 133 12.76 5.36 6.29
N LEU A 134 11.65 6.00 5.89
CA LEU A 134 10.31 5.43 6.07
C LEU A 134 10.00 4.35 5.02
N ASN A 135 10.48 4.54 3.78
CA ASN A 135 10.39 3.53 2.75
C ASN A 135 11.30 2.34 3.04
N ASP A 136 12.53 2.60 3.52
CA ASP A 136 13.47 1.56 3.90
C ASP A 136 12.94 0.74 5.10
N GLU A 137 12.23 1.38 6.03
CA GLU A 137 11.52 0.68 7.10
C GLU A 137 10.35 -0.16 6.56
N ALA A 138 9.59 0.32 5.57
CA ALA A 138 8.55 -0.47 4.93
C ALA A 138 9.14 -1.72 4.23
N ASP A 139 10.25 -1.58 3.50
CA ASP A 139 10.97 -2.70 2.87
C ASP A 139 11.51 -3.69 3.92
N ARG A 140 12.03 -3.19 5.04
CA ARG A 140 12.46 -4.04 6.17
C ARG A 140 11.29 -4.83 6.77
N LEU A 141 10.11 -4.24 6.89
CA LEU A 141 8.91 -4.90 7.40
C LEU A 141 8.33 -5.92 6.40
N ALA A 142 8.57 -5.73 5.10
CA ALA A 142 8.05 -6.59 4.03
C ALA A 142 8.86 -7.88 3.83
N LYS A 143 10.13 -7.91 4.27
CA LYS A 143 11.03 -9.07 4.16
C LYS A 143 10.79 -10.07 5.31
#